data_AF-A0AAE3QRZ0-F1
#
_entry.id   AF-A0AAE3QRZ0-F1
#
_cell.length_a   1.000
_cell.length_b   1.000
_cell.length_c   1.000
_cell.angle_alpha   90.00
_cell.angle_beta   90.00
_cell.angle_gamma   90.00
#
_symmetry.space_group_name_H-M   'P 1'
#
loop_
_entity.id
_entity.type
_entity.pdbx_description
1 polymer ?
#
loop_
_entity_poly.entity_id
_entity_poly.type
_entity_poly.pdbx_seq_one_letter_code
_entity_poly.pdbx_strand_id
1 'polypeptide(L)'
;MKTPLTPQYRQFVQWVQKQAIDALEAKTVWTNEDFEDRYNASLHWLPEAKFQEDEMHISLTDVEKLAFDARTPKHFAEKLQQMLIEAKKAGALSSNS
;
A
#
# COMPACT_ATOMS: atom_id res chain seq x y z
N MET A 1 -27.25 -8.97 -1.15
CA MET A 1 -26.36 -8.96 -2.33
C MET A 1 -25.46 -7.75 -2.19
N LYS A 2 -24.14 -7.92 -2.09
CA LYS A 2 -23.20 -6.77 -2.13
C LYS A 2 -23.04 -6.36 -3.59
N THR A 3 -23.43 -5.13 -3.92
CA THR A 3 -23.36 -4.63 -5.29
C THR A 3 -21.89 -4.54 -5.71
N PRO A 4 -21.50 -5.15 -6.85
CA PRO A 4 -20.14 -5.02 -7.35
C PRO A 4 -19.77 -3.54 -7.53
N LEU A 5 -18.58 -3.13 -7.05
CA LEU A 5 -18.10 -1.76 -7.25
C LEU A 5 -18.02 -1.45 -8.74
N THR A 6 -18.74 -0.41 -9.17
CA THR A 6 -18.76 0.01 -10.57
C THR A 6 -17.37 0.47 -11.03
N PRO A 7 -17.03 0.35 -12.33
CA PRO A 7 -15.77 0.88 -12.85
C PRO A 7 -15.55 2.36 -12.52
N GLN A 8 -16.61 3.17 -12.55
CA GLN A 8 -16.55 4.60 -12.20
C GLN A 8 -16.17 4.82 -10.73
N TYR A 9 -16.71 4.01 -9.82
CA TYR A 9 -16.36 4.10 -8.40
C TYR A 9 -14.89 3.72 -8.15
N ARG A 10 -14.39 2.68 -8.83
CA ARG A 10 -12.96 2.30 -8.72
C ARG A 10 -12.04 3.42 -9.21
N GLN A 11 -12.37 4.06 -10.33
CA GLN A 11 -11.62 5.21 -10.85
C GLN A 11 -11.63 6.39 -9.88
N PHE A 12 -12.79 6.67 -9.26
CA PHE A 12 -12.90 7.72 -8.24
C PHE A 12 -11.99 7.43 -7.04
N VAL A 13 -12.00 6.20 -6.52
CA VAL A 13 -11.15 5.84 -5.37
C VAL A 13 -9.67 5.95 -5.73
N GLN A 14 -9.26 5.45 -6.89
CA GLN A 14 -7.88 5.57 -7.36
C GLN A 14 -7.45 7.04 -7.51
N TRP A 15 -8.36 7.91 -7.97
CA TRP A 15 -8.11 9.33 -8.06
C TRP A 15 -7.92 9.96 -6.67
N VAL A 16 -8.79 9.65 -5.70
CA VAL A 16 -8.65 10.12 -4.31
C VAL A 16 -7.34 9.65 -3.68
N GLN A 17 -7.00 8.37 -3.85
CA GLN A 17 -5.74 7.79 -3.36
C GLN A 17 -4.53 8.52 -3.95
N LYS A 18 -4.55 8.81 -5.25
CA LYS A 18 -3.49 9.58 -5.90
C LYS A 18 -3.37 10.98 -5.31
N GLN A 19 -4.47 11.71 -5.10
CA GLN A 19 -4.42 13.04 -4.51
C GLN A 19 -3.83 13.03 -3.10
N ALA A 20 -4.18 12.03 -2.29
CA ALA A 20 -3.62 11.86 -0.95
C ALA A 20 -2.11 11.59 -0.99
N ILE A 21 -1.66 10.68 -1.86
CA ILE A 21 -0.24 10.37 -2.04
C ILE A 21 0.52 11.61 -2.51
N ASP A 22 0.03 12.33 -3.52
CA ASP A 22 0.69 13.52 -4.07
C ASP A 22 0.88 14.60 -2.98
N ALA A 23 -0.11 14.78 -2.09
CA ALA A 23 -0.02 15.71 -0.97
C ALA A 23 1.00 15.29 0.10
N LEU A 24 1.09 13.98 0.39
CA LEU A 24 2.05 13.43 1.36
C LEU A 24 3.47 13.41 0.82
N GLU A 25 3.64 13.18 -0.49
CA GLU A 25 4.93 13.20 -1.15
C GLU A 25 5.55 14.60 -1.23
N ALA A 26 4.74 15.66 -1.12
CA ALA A 26 5.23 17.03 -1.00
C ALA A 26 5.85 17.35 0.38
N LYS A 27 5.61 16.52 1.40
CA LYS A 27 6.17 16.71 2.75
C LYS A 27 7.63 16.23 2.80
N THR A 28 8.46 17.00 3.50
CA THR A 28 9.89 16.68 3.70
C THR A 28 10.16 15.76 4.87
N VAL A 29 9.23 15.68 5.83
CA VAL A 29 9.28 14.80 7.01
C VAL A 29 7.86 14.27 7.24
N TRP A 30 7.71 12.99 7.54
CA TRP A 30 6.43 12.40 7.93
C TRP A 30 6.33 12.22 9.43
N THR A 31 5.18 12.58 9.96
CA THR A 31 4.71 12.11 11.27
C THR A 31 4.24 10.66 11.16
N ASN A 32 3.86 10.07 12.30
CA ASN A 32 3.23 8.75 12.30
C ASN A 32 1.89 8.76 11.54
N GLU A 33 1.10 9.82 11.71
CA GLU A 33 -0.19 10.00 11.02
C GLU A 33 0.01 10.13 9.50
N ASP A 34 1.01 10.90 9.06
CA ASP A 34 1.35 11.00 7.64
C ASP A 34 1.71 9.64 7.03
N PHE A 35 2.43 8.81 7.78
CA PHE A 35 2.76 7.47 7.35
C PHE A 35 1.52 6.57 7.27
N GLU A 36 0.65 6.60 8.28
CA GLU A 36 -0.60 5.81 8.29
C GLU A 36 -1.51 6.20 7.14
N ASP A 37 -1.66 7.50 6.87
CA ASP A 37 -2.39 8.01 5.72
C ASP A 37 -1.76 7.57 4.40
N ARG A 38 -0.44 7.62 4.30
CA ARG A 38 0.28 7.15 3.11
C ARG A 38 0.10 5.65 2.89
N TYR A 39 0.16 4.86 3.96
CA TYR A 39 -0.01 3.41 3.93
C TYR A 39 -1.43 3.06 3.46
N ASN A 40 -2.45 3.69 4.05
CA ASN A 40 -3.86 3.50 3.70
C ASN A 40 -4.15 3.89 2.25
N ALA A 41 -3.56 4.99 1.77
CA ALA A 41 -3.69 5.42 0.38
C ALA A 41 -3.03 4.45 -0.63
N SER A 42 -2.12 3.59 -0.17
CA SER A 42 -1.44 2.57 -0.99
C SER A 42 -2.20 1.24 -1.10
N LEU A 43 -3.25 1.06 -0.30
CA LEU A 43 -4.01 -0.17 -0.32
C LEU A 43 -4.87 -0.26 -1.58
N HIS A 44 -5.02 -1.45 -2.16
CA HIS A 44 -5.82 -1.69 -3.35
C HIS A 44 -6.59 -3.01 -3.26
N TRP A 45 -7.69 -3.09 -4.01
CA TRP A 45 -8.42 -4.34 -4.20
C TRP A 45 -7.67 -5.28 -5.13
N LEU A 46 -7.64 -6.58 -4.82
CA LEU A 46 -7.10 -7.58 -5.75
C LEU A 46 -7.98 -7.64 -7.01
N PRO A 47 -7.39 -7.69 -8.22
CA PRO A 47 -8.13 -7.81 -9.48
C PRO A 47 -9.00 -9.07 -9.53
N GLU A 48 -8.54 -10.14 -8.89
CA GLU A 48 -9.15 -11.48 -8.88
C GLU A 48 -10.10 -11.70 -7.71
N ALA A 49 -10.19 -10.75 -6.78
CA ALA A 49 -11.22 -10.74 -5.75
C ALA A 49 -12.58 -10.52 -6.44
N LYS A 50 -13.14 -11.63 -6.93
CA LYS A 50 -14.52 -11.73 -7.39
C LYS A 50 -15.42 -11.50 -6.17
N PHE A 51 -15.58 -10.24 -5.80
CA PHE A 51 -16.68 -9.70 -5.02
C PHE A 51 -16.95 -10.29 -3.63
N GLN A 52 -15.99 -10.91 -2.94
CA GLN A 52 -16.30 -11.53 -1.64
C GLN A 52 -15.42 -11.23 -0.43
N GLU A 53 -14.28 -10.56 -0.55
CA GLU A 53 -13.57 -10.14 0.66
C GLU A 53 -13.27 -8.65 0.59
N ASP A 54 -13.73 -7.92 1.60
CA ASP A 54 -13.49 -6.48 1.81
C ASP A 54 -12.01 -6.23 2.19
N GLU A 55 -11.11 -7.14 1.82
CA GLU A 55 -9.69 -7.09 2.15
C GLU A 55 -8.97 -6.20 1.13
N MET A 56 -8.46 -5.11 1.65
CA MET A 56 -7.59 -4.18 0.95
C MET A 56 -6.16 -4.65 1.13
N HIS A 57 -5.41 -4.82 0.04
CA HIS A 57 -4.06 -5.35 0.06
C HIS A 57 -3.05 -4.26 -0.27
N ILE A 58 -1.84 -4.35 0.29
CA ILE A 58 -0.70 -3.54 -0.14
C ILE A 58 0.21 -4.38 -1.05
N SER A 59 0.74 -3.78 -2.11
CA SER A 59 1.66 -4.47 -3.01
C SER A 59 3.03 -4.58 -2.35
N LEU A 60 3.78 -5.65 -2.64
CA LEU A 60 5.16 -5.75 -2.15
C LEU A 60 6.02 -4.57 -2.62
N THR A 61 5.75 -4.03 -3.81
CA THR A 61 6.41 -2.83 -4.35
C THR A 61 6.12 -1.60 -3.49
N ASP A 62 4.88 -1.41 -3.03
CA ASP A 62 4.55 -0.26 -2.17
C ASP A 62 5.08 -0.46 -0.75
N VAL A 63 5.09 -1.69 -0.23
CA VAL A 63 5.78 -2.02 1.03
C VAL A 63 7.27 -1.66 0.92
N GLU A 64 7.93 -2.00 -0.18
CA GLU A 64 9.34 -1.67 -0.42
C GLU A 64 9.57 -0.15 -0.47
N LYS A 65 8.74 0.59 -1.23
CA LYS A 65 8.82 2.05 -1.26
C LYS A 65 8.71 2.66 0.13
N LEU A 66 7.74 2.22 0.93
CA LEU A 66 7.52 2.74 2.29
C LEU A 66 8.64 2.32 3.26
N ALA A 67 9.16 1.11 3.13
CA ALA A 67 10.23 0.57 3.97
C ALA A 67 11.55 1.33 3.83
N PHE A 68 11.79 1.93 2.65
CA PHE A 68 13.03 2.62 2.30
C PHE A 68 12.86 4.13 2.04
N ASP A 69 11.65 4.67 2.19
CA ASP A 69 11.46 6.13 2.15
C ASP A 69 12.11 6.76 3.39
N ALA A 70 12.99 7.73 3.17
CA ALA A 70 13.72 8.42 4.24
C ALA A 70 12.80 9.18 5.22
N ARG A 71 11.55 9.45 4.81
CA ARG A 71 10.54 10.12 5.62
C ARG A 71 9.80 9.16 6.54
N THR A 72 9.77 7.86 6.22
CA THR A 72 9.07 6.86 7.03
C THR A 72 9.64 6.82 8.45
N PRO A 73 8.79 6.93 9.50
CA PRO A 73 9.26 6.81 10.87
C PRO A 73 9.95 5.46 11.10
N LYS A 74 11.11 5.50 11.77
CA LYS A 74 12.03 4.35 11.89
C LYS A 74 11.36 3.03 12.31
N HIS A 75 10.48 3.07 13.31
CA HIS A 75 9.80 1.88 13.83
C HIS A 75 8.81 1.26 12.82
N PHE A 76 8.25 2.05 11.91
CA PHE A 76 7.45 1.54 10.80
C PHE A 76 8.33 0.99 9.69
N ALA A 77 9.43 1.67 9.34
CA ALA A 77 10.39 1.17 8.36
C ALA A 77 10.93 -0.22 8.75
N GLU A 78 11.32 -0.40 10.03
CA GLU A 78 11.78 -1.68 10.57
C GLU A 78 10.73 -2.79 10.43
N LYS A 79 9.46 -2.49 10.74
CA LYS A 79 8.34 -3.45 10.57
C LYS A 79 8.14 -3.83 9.10
N LEU A 80 8.14 -2.86 8.19
CA LEU A 80 7.94 -3.12 6.77
C LEU A 80 9.12 -3.92 6.18
N GLN A 81 10.35 -3.62 6.58
CA GLN A 81 11.53 -4.40 6.19
C GLN A 81 11.45 -5.85 6.68
N GLN A 82 10.95 -6.07 7.91
CA GLN A 82 10.71 -7.42 8.44
C GLN A 82 9.65 -8.15 7.61
N MET A 83 8.55 -7.49 7.21
CA MET A 83 7.55 -8.08 6.31
C MET A 83 8.14 -8.49 4.96
N LEU A 84 9.03 -7.68 4.38
CA LEU A 84 9.72 -8.02 3.12
C LEU A 84 10.63 -9.25 3.28
N ILE A 85 11.34 -9.36 4.40
CA ILE A 85 12.17 -10.53 4.72
C ILE A 85 11.31 -11.79 4.84
N GLU A 86 10.15 -11.70 5.49
CA GLU A 86 9.20 -12.81 5.64
C GLU A 86 8.59 -13.22 4.30
N ALA A 87 8.19 -12.25 3.47
CA ALA A 87 7.71 -12.50 2.11
C ALA A 87 8.77 -13.22 1.25
N LYS A 88 10.05 -12.84 1.40
CA LYS A 88 11.17 -13.52 0.72
C LYS A 88 11.32 -14.96 1.18
N LYS A 89 11.26 -15.22 2.49
CA LYS A 89 11.35 -16.57 3.06
C LYS A 89 10.19 -17.46 2.63
N ALA A 90 8.99 -16.89 2.49
CA ALA A 90 7.80 -17.60 2.05
C ALA A 90 7.80 -17.94 0.54
N GLY A 91 8.83 -17.52 -0.21
CA GLY A 91 8.90 -17.73 -1.66
C GLY A 91 8.03 -16.77 -2.48
N ALA A 92 7.43 -15.75 -1.86
CA ALA A 92 6.64 -14.72 -2.54
C ALA A 92 7.52 -13.74 -3.33
N LEU A 93 8.83 -13.70 -3.03
CA LEU A 93 9.86 -13.04 -3.83
C LEU A 93 10.74 -14.11 -4.46
N SER A 94 10.19 -14.94 -5.36
CA SER A 94 11.02 -15.85 -6.15
C SER A 94 11.81 -15.04 -7.18
N SER A 95 13.12 -15.26 -7.18
CA SER A 95 14.10 -14.67 -8.07
C SER A 95 13.82 -15.02 -9.52
N ASN A 96 13.42 -14.04 -10.32
CA ASN A 96 13.82 -14.02 -11.72
C ASN A 96 15.33 -13.76 -11.74
N SER A 97 16.09 -14.85 -11.78
CA SER A 97 17.48 -14.89 -12.24
C SER A 97 17.52 -15.66 -13.55
#